data_AF-A0A846CD61-F1
#
_entry.id   AF-A0A846CD61-F1
#
_cell.length_a   1.000
_cell.length_b   1.000
_cell.length_c   1.000
_cell.angle_alpha   90.00
_cell.angle_beta   90.00
_cell.angle_gamma   90.00
#
_symmetry.space_group_name_H-M   'P 1'
#
loop_
_entity.id
_entity.type
_entity.pdbx_description
1 polymer ?
#
loop_
_entity_poly.entity_id
_entity_poly.type
_entity_poly.pdbx_seq_one_letter_code
_entity_poly.pdbx_strand_id
1 'polypeptide(L)'
;MYTDVDIDANIRINLNLVAQQIWKVSAEEVRYEIGLKYSSFEINGEISRKKRASDFLENVQGLSYLPDDTLALKLNEALDALFITHNGWNNFHNEPTPAKLVESFIPSSGKIPKSSIMNYVRVLTICRIGNQYGVSNTAQEIYDNLIAQWSNDEARCLIQLLDEDSKLPSKLQFDSCQKQFKYMISNIYPKITEKLIKDMLDFIKVFPANRLDSIRKDREFKQRLAHLKP
;
A
#
# COMPACT_ATOMS: atom_id res chain seq x y z
N MET A 1 13.88 -22.43 -3.99
CA MET A 1 12.47 -22.64 -3.60
C MET A 1 12.21 -24.15 -3.53
N TYR A 2 11.65 -24.64 -2.42
CA TYR A 2 11.31 -26.06 -2.24
C TYR A 2 9.78 -26.21 -2.40
N THR A 3 9.32 -26.76 -3.52
CA THR A 3 7.88 -26.91 -3.81
C THR A 3 7.40 -28.35 -3.84
N ASP A 4 8.32 -29.31 -3.78
CA ASP A 4 7.98 -30.72 -3.72
C ASP A 4 7.18 -31.03 -2.44
N VAL A 5 6.07 -31.76 -2.61
CA VAL A 5 5.11 -32.08 -1.56
C VAL A 5 5.63 -33.17 -0.62
N ASP A 6 6.56 -34.00 -1.09
CA ASP A 6 7.07 -35.15 -0.35
C ASP A 6 8.20 -34.79 0.62
N ILE A 7 8.69 -33.54 0.58
CA ILE A 7 9.72 -33.07 1.52
C ILE A 7 9.15 -32.98 2.94
N ASP A 8 9.81 -33.71 3.85
CA ASP A 8 9.51 -33.73 5.28
C ASP A 8 9.51 -32.34 5.92
N ALA A 9 8.67 -32.16 6.94
CA ALA A 9 8.52 -30.88 7.63
C ALA A 9 9.81 -30.39 8.29
N ASN A 10 10.60 -31.27 8.93
CA ASN A 10 11.85 -30.89 9.59
C ASN A 10 12.90 -30.43 8.57
N ILE A 11 12.97 -31.11 7.43
CA ILE A 11 13.85 -30.72 6.32
C ILE A 11 13.46 -29.32 5.81
N ARG A 12 12.16 -29.04 5.66
CA ARG A 12 11.69 -27.71 5.22
C ARG A 12 12.06 -26.59 6.20
N ILE A 13 11.93 -26.82 7.51
CA ILE A 13 12.32 -25.84 8.53
C ILE A 13 13.82 -25.51 8.41
N ASN A 14 14.66 -26.53 8.22
CA ASN A 14 16.10 -26.31 8.02
C ASN A 14 16.39 -25.57 6.71
N LEU A 15 15.71 -25.94 5.62
CA LEU A 15 15.84 -25.25 4.33
C LEU A 15 15.42 -23.77 4.42
N ASN A 16 14.45 -23.43 5.27
CA ASN A 16 14.03 -22.05 5.48
C ASN A 16 15.14 -21.15 6.03
N LEU A 17 15.91 -21.66 6.99
CA LEU A 17 17.03 -20.91 7.57
C LEU A 17 18.11 -20.60 6.52
N VAL A 18 18.42 -21.59 5.68
CA VAL A 18 19.40 -21.45 4.60
C VAL A 18 18.87 -20.55 3.49
N ALA A 19 17.60 -20.73 3.10
CA ALA A 19 16.96 -19.98 2.03
C ALA A 19 16.97 -18.47 2.28
N GLN A 20 16.76 -18.03 3.53
CA GLN A 20 16.83 -16.60 3.88
C GLN A 20 18.20 -15.98 3.60
N GLN A 21 19.29 -16.71 3.88
CA GLN A 21 20.65 -16.20 3.63
C GLN A 21 20.97 -16.20 2.13
N ILE A 22 20.59 -17.27 1.43
CA ILE A 22 20.76 -17.36 -0.02
C ILE A 22 19.96 -16.26 -0.73
N TRP A 23 18.73 -15.98 -0.29
CA TRP A 23 17.88 -14.96 -0.89
C TRP A 23 18.55 -13.59 -0.89
N LYS A 24 19.17 -13.19 0.23
CA LYS A 24 19.86 -11.90 0.38
C LYS A 24 21.00 -11.69 -0.62
N VAL A 25 21.70 -12.75 -0.99
CA VAL A 25 22.82 -12.71 -1.96
C VAL A 25 22.40 -13.08 -3.38
N SER A 26 21.14 -13.49 -3.59
CA SER A 26 20.61 -13.83 -4.91
C SER A 26 20.38 -12.57 -5.75
N ALA A 27 20.69 -12.65 -7.04
CA ALA A 27 20.42 -11.59 -8.01
C ALA A 27 18.91 -11.37 -8.18
N GLU A 28 18.50 -10.16 -8.57
CA GLU A 28 17.08 -9.81 -8.70
C GLU A 28 16.38 -10.66 -9.76
N GLU A 29 17.07 -11.00 -10.85
CA GLU A 29 16.56 -11.86 -11.92
C GLU A 29 16.12 -13.22 -11.37
N VAL A 30 16.94 -13.81 -10.49
CA VAL A 30 16.63 -15.10 -9.85
C VAL A 30 15.42 -14.97 -8.91
N ARG A 31 15.28 -13.83 -8.22
CA ARG A 31 14.12 -13.57 -7.35
C ARG A 31 12.84 -13.45 -8.18
N TYR A 32 12.89 -12.77 -9.32
CA TYR A 32 11.77 -12.69 -10.27
C TYR A 32 11.44 -14.04 -10.90
N GLU A 33 12.42 -14.86 -11.26
CA GLU A 33 12.18 -16.23 -11.74
C GLU A 33 11.44 -17.08 -10.71
N ILE A 34 11.74 -16.91 -9.42
CA ILE A 34 11.03 -17.58 -8.33
C ILE A 34 9.57 -17.09 -8.25
N GLY A 35 9.32 -15.80 -8.41
CA GLY A 35 7.98 -15.24 -8.52
C GLY A 35 7.19 -15.80 -9.71
N LEU A 36 7.83 -15.93 -10.88
CA LEU A 36 7.21 -16.54 -12.06
C LEU A 36 6.81 -18.01 -11.84
N LYS A 37 7.63 -18.78 -11.11
CA LYS A 37 7.28 -20.16 -10.75
C LYS A 37 6.04 -20.23 -9.86
N TYR A 38 5.88 -19.29 -8.92
CA TYR A 38 4.64 -19.20 -8.13
C TYR A 38 3.42 -19.01 -9.04
N SER A 39 3.47 -18.03 -9.97
CA SER A 39 2.36 -17.77 -10.88
C SER A 39 2.08 -18.93 -11.83
N SER A 40 3.12 -19.68 -12.25
CA SER A 40 2.93 -20.90 -13.03
C SER A 40 2.14 -21.97 -12.27
N PHE A 41 2.42 -22.18 -10.98
CA PHE A 41 1.64 -23.14 -10.18
C PHE A 41 0.20 -22.69 -9.97
N GLU A 42 -0.04 -21.38 -9.88
CA GLU A 42 -1.38 -20.81 -9.79
C GLU A 42 -2.18 -21.04 -11.08
N ILE A 43 -1.59 -20.74 -12.25
CA ILE A 43 -2.22 -20.92 -13.56
C ILE A 43 -2.51 -22.40 -13.84
N ASN A 44 -1.59 -23.30 -13.45
CA ASN A 44 -1.75 -24.74 -13.66
C ASN A 44 -2.69 -25.42 -12.65
N GLY A 45 -3.20 -24.70 -11.65
CA GLY A 45 -4.07 -25.28 -10.60
C GLY A 45 -3.33 -26.21 -9.63
N GLU A 46 -2.00 -26.09 -9.49
CA GLU A 46 -1.17 -26.92 -8.61
C GLU A 46 -1.23 -26.43 -7.15
N ILE A 47 -2.39 -26.58 -6.50
CA ILE A 47 -2.71 -25.98 -5.18
C ILE A 47 -1.63 -26.24 -4.12
N SER A 48 -1.16 -27.48 -3.98
CA SER A 48 -0.18 -27.83 -2.93
C SER A 48 1.20 -27.20 -3.18
N ARG A 49 1.63 -27.12 -4.45
CA ARG A 49 2.90 -26.50 -4.84
C ARG A 49 2.83 -24.98 -4.76
N LYS A 50 1.70 -24.39 -5.18
CA LYS A 50 1.39 -22.97 -4.99
C LYS A 50 1.50 -22.59 -3.52
N LYS A 51 0.88 -23.37 -2.62
CA LYS A 51 0.96 -23.12 -1.17
C LYS A 51 2.41 -23.12 -0.68
N ARG A 52 3.20 -24.11 -1.07
CA ARG A 52 4.64 -24.17 -0.69
C ARG A 52 5.45 -23.01 -1.26
N ALA A 53 5.14 -22.57 -2.48
CA ALA A 53 5.76 -21.39 -3.07
C ALA A 53 5.39 -20.10 -2.31
N SER A 54 4.12 -19.95 -1.88
CA SER A 54 3.69 -18.84 -1.01
C SER A 54 4.44 -18.85 0.30
N ASP A 55 4.45 -19.98 1.01
CA ASP A 55 5.15 -20.13 2.30
C ASP A 55 6.65 -19.79 2.16
N PHE A 56 7.27 -20.20 1.05
CA PHE A 56 8.66 -19.86 0.74
C PHE A 56 8.86 -18.36 0.54
N LEU A 57 8.03 -17.72 -0.29
CA LEU A 57 8.12 -16.29 -0.59
C LEU A 57 7.86 -15.43 0.65
N GLU A 58 6.90 -15.81 1.49
CA GLU A 58 6.65 -15.16 2.78
C GLU A 58 7.87 -15.26 3.71
N ASN A 59 8.46 -16.46 3.83
CA ASN A 59 9.60 -16.68 4.70
C ASN A 59 10.86 -15.89 4.28
N VAL A 60 11.04 -15.65 2.98
CA VAL A 60 12.17 -14.86 2.46
C VAL A 60 11.83 -13.38 2.22
N GLN A 61 10.63 -12.94 2.58
CA GLN A 61 10.12 -11.58 2.30
C GLN A 61 10.19 -11.21 0.81
N GLY A 62 9.89 -12.19 -0.05
CA GLY A 62 10.01 -12.09 -1.51
C GLY A 62 8.71 -11.83 -2.26
N LEU A 63 7.60 -11.57 -1.57
CA LEU A 63 6.29 -11.38 -2.20
C LEU A 63 6.23 -10.19 -3.18
N SER A 64 7.09 -9.20 -3.02
CA SER A 64 7.23 -8.08 -3.96
C SER A 64 7.87 -8.44 -5.31
N TYR A 65 8.42 -9.66 -5.45
CA TYR A 65 8.98 -10.18 -6.70
C TYR A 65 7.98 -10.99 -7.53
N LEU A 66 6.69 -10.98 -7.16
CA LEU A 66 5.63 -11.55 -7.97
C LEU A 66 5.51 -10.82 -9.32
N PRO A 67 5.04 -11.49 -10.39
CA PRO A 67 4.72 -10.84 -11.65
C PRO A 67 3.68 -9.72 -11.46
N ASP A 68 3.77 -8.66 -12.25
CA ASP A 68 3.01 -7.41 -12.05
C ASP A 68 1.49 -7.64 -11.93
N ASP A 69 0.91 -8.50 -12.77
CA ASP A 69 -0.53 -8.85 -12.73
C ASP A 69 -0.91 -9.59 -11.43
N THR A 70 -0.11 -10.58 -11.03
CA THR A 70 -0.33 -11.35 -9.81
C THR A 70 -0.13 -10.47 -8.57
N LEU A 71 0.89 -9.62 -8.59
CA LEU A 71 1.19 -8.66 -7.53
C LEU A 71 0.04 -7.67 -7.38
N ALA A 72 -0.44 -7.10 -8.48
CA ALA A 72 -1.56 -6.17 -8.49
C ALA A 72 -2.83 -6.79 -7.88
N LEU A 73 -3.16 -8.02 -8.26
CA LEU A 73 -4.30 -8.76 -7.73
C LEU A 73 -4.16 -8.97 -6.22
N LYS A 74 -3.04 -9.53 -5.77
CA LYS A 74 -2.79 -9.85 -4.35
C LYS A 74 -2.73 -8.60 -3.48
N LEU A 75 -2.12 -7.53 -3.97
CA LEU A 75 -2.09 -6.25 -3.30
C LEU A 75 -3.50 -5.69 -3.13
N ASN A 76 -4.35 -5.75 -4.15
CA ASN A 76 -5.74 -5.29 -4.03
C ASN A 76 -6.55 -6.13 -3.03
N GLU A 77 -6.40 -7.46 -3.04
CA GLU A 77 -7.03 -8.33 -2.04
C GLU A 77 -6.61 -7.94 -0.61
N ALA A 78 -5.31 -7.67 -0.40
CA ALA A 78 -4.78 -7.23 0.90
C ALA A 78 -5.30 -5.85 1.31
N LEU A 79 -5.38 -4.90 0.36
CA LEU A 79 -5.93 -3.57 0.59
C LEU A 79 -7.43 -3.61 0.94
N ASP A 80 -8.19 -4.47 0.27
CA ASP A 80 -9.62 -4.64 0.57
C ASP A 80 -9.83 -5.25 1.96
N ALA A 81 -9.02 -6.25 2.32
CA ALA A 81 -9.02 -6.82 3.68
C ALA A 81 -8.69 -5.75 4.74
N LEU A 82 -7.64 -4.95 4.51
CA LEU A 82 -7.25 -3.84 5.38
C LEU A 82 -8.39 -2.83 5.53
N PHE A 83 -9.02 -2.44 4.41
CA PHE A 83 -10.12 -1.49 4.41
C PHE A 83 -11.33 -2.02 5.17
N ILE A 84 -11.67 -3.30 5.02
CA ILE A 84 -12.75 -3.95 5.78
C ILE A 84 -12.42 -3.94 7.28
N THR A 85 -11.20 -4.32 7.66
CA THR A 85 -10.75 -4.31 9.05
C THR A 85 -10.80 -2.91 9.66
N HIS A 86 -10.37 -1.89 8.92
CA HIS A 86 -10.40 -0.49 9.37
C HIS A 86 -11.83 0.00 9.69
N ASN A 87 -12.83 -0.45 8.93
CA ASN A 87 -14.23 -0.10 9.14
C ASN A 87 -14.98 -1.07 10.08
N GLY A 88 -14.31 -2.11 10.56
CA GLY A 88 -14.87 -3.10 11.47
C GLY A 88 -14.83 -2.67 12.93
N TRP A 89 -15.45 -3.49 13.79
CA TRP A 89 -15.34 -3.36 15.24
C TRP A 89 -13.93 -3.72 15.71
N ASN A 90 -13.41 -3.03 16.73
CA ASN A 90 -12.05 -3.20 17.25
C ASN A 90 -10.95 -3.03 16.20
N ASN A 91 -11.17 -2.16 15.21
CA ASN A 91 -10.23 -1.88 14.12
C ASN A 91 -8.81 -1.60 14.63
N PHE A 92 -8.65 -0.81 15.70
CA PHE A 92 -7.32 -0.43 16.19
C PHE A 92 -6.43 -1.60 16.59
N HIS A 93 -7.02 -2.67 17.13
CA HIS A 93 -6.29 -3.88 17.49
C HIS A 93 -6.01 -4.78 16.28
N ASN A 94 -6.92 -4.79 15.32
CA ASN A 94 -6.92 -5.75 14.22
C ASN A 94 -6.19 -5.25 12.96
N GLU A 95 -6.08 -3.93 12.77
CA GLU A 95 -5.41 -3.30 11.62
C GLU A 95 -3.93 -3.68 11.40
N PRO A 96 -3.09 -3.92 12.43
CA PRO A 96 -1.67 -4.19 12.20
C PRO A 96 -1.39 -5.40 11.32
N THR A 97 -2.20 -6.46 11.43
CA THR A 97 -2.02 -7.70 10.65
C THR A 97 -2.23 -7.48 9.14
N PRO A 98 -3.37 -6.98 8.66
CA PRO A 98 -3.55 -6.69 7.23
C PRO A 98 -2.63 -5.55 6.75
N ALA A 99 -2.23 -4.61 7.61
CA ALA A 99 -1.27 -3.58 7.23
C ALA A 99 0.12 -4.17 6.90
N LYS A 100 0.61 -5.13 7.70
CA LYS A 100 1.86 -5.86 7.41
C LYS A 100 1.76 -6.70 6.14
N LEU A 101 0.59 -7.25 5.85
CA LEU A 101 0.36 -7.99 4.61
C LEU A 101 0.49 -7.05 3.40
N VAL A 102 -0.11 -5.86 3.44
CA VAL A 102 0.07 -4.85 2.38
C VAL A 102 1.56 -4.50 2.22
N GLU A 103 2.26 -4.25 3.33
CA GLU A 103 3.71 -3.95 3.31
C GLU A 103 4.54 -5.04 2.64
N SER A 104 4.21 -6.31 2.85
CA SER A 104 4.95 -7.44 2.26
C SER A 104 4.92 -7.49 0.73
N PHE A 105 3.91 -6.88 0.11
CA PHE A 105 3.79 -6.79 -1.35
C PHE A 105 4.50 -5.56 -1.94
N ILE A 106 4.94 -4.60 -1.12
CA ILE A 106 5.55 -3.38 -1.63
C ILE A 106 7.04 -3.62 -1.89
N PRO A 107 7.53 -3.46 -3.13
CA PRO A 107 8.95 -3.60 -3.42
C PRO A 107 9.75 -2.48 -2.75
N SER A 108 11.01 -2.73 -2.43
CA SER A 108 11.90 -1.70 -1.85
C SER A 108 12.11 -0.48 -2.77
N SER A 109 11.82 -0.62 -4.07
CA SER A 109 11.80 0.49 -5.03
C SER A 109 10.60 1.42 -4.86
N GLY A 110 9.58 1.02 -4.08
CA GLY A 110 8.32 1.75 -3.91
C GLY A 110 7.39 1.70 -5.12
N LYS A 111 7.76 1.02 -6.21
CA LYS A 111 6.96 0.99 -7.45
C LYS A 111 5.72 0.11 -7.28
N ILE A 112 4.56 0.74 -7.38
CA ILE A 112 3.26 0.06 -7.29
C ILE A 112 2.72 -0.24 -8.69
N PRO A 113 2.11 -1.41 -8.93
CA PRO A 113 1.41 -1.69 -10.19
C PRO A 113 0.38 -0.60 -10.51
N LYS A 114 0.37 -0.11 -11.75
CA LYS A 114 -0.48 1.01 -12.17
C LYS A 114 -1.97 0.77 -11.95
N SER A 115 -2.41 -0.49 -12.07
CA SER A 115 -3.80 -0.90 -11.82
C SER A 115 -4.21 -0.81 -10.34
N SER A 116 -3.25 -0.85 -9.41
CA SER A 116 -3.50 -0.88 -7.96
C SER A 116 -3.19 0.45 -7.27
N ILE A 117 -2.41 1.35 -7.87
CA ILE A 117 -1.94 2.59 -7.23
C ILE A 117 -3.09 3.45 -6.67
N MET A 118 -4.21 3.56 -7.39
CA MET A 118 -5.35 4.36 -6.94
C MET A 118 -5.99 3.76 -5.67
N ASN A 119 -6.18 2.44 -5.64
CA ASN A 119 -6.73 1.76 -4.46
C ASN A 119 -5.74 1.81 -3.29
N TYR A 120 -4.45 1.61 -3.58
CA TYR A 120 -3.36 1.69 -2.62
C TYR A 120 -3.32 3.04 -1.90
N VAL A 121 -3.28 4.14 -2.65
CA VAL A 121 -3.28 5.50 -2.09
C VAL A 121 -4.57 5.77 -1.31
N ARG A 122 -5.73 5.38 -1.83
CA ARG A 122 -7.02 5.57 -1.17
C ARG A 122 -7.07 4.89 0.20
N VAL A 123 -6.79 3.59 0.24
CA VAL A 123 -6.90 2.78 1.46
C VAL A 123 -5.89 3.24 2.50
N LEU A 124 -4.62 3.43 2.11
CA LEU A 124 -3.59 3.91 3.05
C LEU A 124 -3.91 5.30 3.59
N THR A 125 -4.40 6.22 2.75
CA THR A 125 -4.82 7.55 3.22
C THR A 125 -5.92 7.42 4.28
N ILE A 126 -6.98 6.66 3.99
CA ILE A 126 -8.12 6.51 4.91
C ILE A 126 -7.70 5.86 6.22
N CYS A 127 -6.88 4.81 6.17
CA CYS A 127 -6.42 4.12 7.38
C CYS A 127 -5.46 5.02 8.19
N ARG A 128 -4.58 5.77 7.53
CA ARG A 128 -3.61 6.65 8.18
C ARG A 128 -4.22 7.87 8.86
N ILE A 129 -5.23 8.49 8.24
CA ILE A 129 -5.95 9.61 8.89
C ILE A 129 -6.88 9.11 9.99
N GLY A 130 -7.24 7.83 9.94
CA GLY A 130 -8.01 7.15 10.96
C GLY A 130 -9.50 7.46 10.89
N ASN A 131 -10.11 7.53 12.06
CA ASN A 131 -11.50 7.87 12.26
C ASN A 131 -11.62 8.89 13.41
N GLN A 132 -12.85 9.27 13.77
CA GLN A 132 -13.08 10.31 14.78
C GLN A 132 -12.45 10.00 16.15
N TYR A 133 -12.15 8.73 16.43
CA TYR A 133 -11.58 8.26 17.69
C TYR A 133 -10.04 8.16 17.66
N GLY A 134 -9.40 8.23 16.49
CA GLY A 134 -7.95 8.16 16.35
C GLY A 134 -7.47 7.19 15.27
N VAL A 135 -6.23 6.73 15.43
CA VAL A 135 -5.52 5.80 14.54
C VAL A 135 -4.97 4.66 15.38
N SER A 136 -4.81 3.46 14.79
CA SER A 136 -4.11 2.37 15.48
C SER A 136 -2.65 2.75 15.69
N ASN A 137 -2.21 2.93 16.94
CA ASN A 137 -0.81 3.28 17.24
C ASN A 137 0.18 2.27 16.62
N THR A 138 -0.15 0.99 16.65
CA THR A 138 0.71 -0.09 16.13
C THR A 138 0.73 -0.13 14.60
N ALA A 139 -0.40 0.18 13.92
CA ALA A 139 -0.43 0.22 12.47
C ALA A 139 0.07 1.55 11.90
N GLN A 140 0.07 2.62 12.70
CA GLN A 140 0.48 3.96 12.27
C GLN A 140 1.91 3.98 11.73
N GLU A 141 2.85 3.33 12.40
CA GLU A 141 4.25 3.25 11.94
C GLU A 141 4.35 2.55 10.58
N ILE A 142 3.58 1.47 10.37
CA ILE A 142 3.54 0.76 9.08
C ILE A 142 3.02 1.69 7.99
N TYR A 143 1.91 2.39 8.24
CA TYR A 143 1.36 3.35 7.28
C TYR A 143 2.34 4.49 7.00
N ASP A 144 2.99 5.04 8.02
CA ASP A 144 3.99 6.10 7.86
C ASP A 144 5.19 5.61 7.02
N ASN A 145 5.66 4.38 7.21
CA ASN A 145 6.73 3.79 6.39
C ASN A 145 6.31 3.60 4.93
N LEU A 146 5.08 3.12 4.69
CA LEU A 146 4.54 2.94 3.34
C LEU A 146 4.34 4.27 2.62
N ILE A 147 3.70 5.23 3.29
CA ILE A 147 3.44 6.57 2.75
C ILE A 147 4.74 7.34 2.54
N ALA A 148 5.76 7.12 3.39
CA ALA A 148 7.07 7.71 3.18
C ALA A 148 7.67 7.31 1.84
N GLN A 149 7.29 6.20 1.21
CA GLN A 149 7.80 5.79 -0.10
C GLN A 149 7.10 6.48 -1.28
N TRP A 150 6.03 7.25 -1.03
CA TRP A 150 5.25 7.87 -2.10
C TRP A 150 6.04 8.86 -2.93
N SER A 151 5.78 8.81 -4.23
CA SER A 151 6.38 9.63 -5.27
C SER A 151 5.35 10.62 -5.85
N ASN A 152 5.69 11.23 -6.98
CA ASN A 152 4.77 12.10 -7.72
C ASN A 152 3.50 11.34 -8.16
N ASP A 153 3.58 10.05 -8.47
CA ASP A 153 2.42 9.29 -8.96
C ASP A 153 1.38 9.08 -7.85
N GLU A 154 1.81 8.66 -6.67
CA GLU A 154 0.92 8.50 -5.51
C GLU A 154 0.34 9.84 -5.05
N ALA A 155 1.14 10.91 -5.05
CA ALA A 155 0.67 12.24 -4.71
C ALA A 155 -0.37 12.76 -5.72
N ARG A 156 -0.20 12.47 -7.01
CA ARG A 156 -1.20 12.78 -8.05
C ARG A 156 -2.50 12.02 -7.79
N CYS A 157 -2.43 10.71 -7.50
CA CYS A 157 -3.60 9.92 -7.13
C CYS A 157 -4.30 10.49 -5.88
N LEU A 158 -3.55 10.89 -4.85
CA LEU A 158 -4.11 11.49 -3.64
C LEU A 158 -4.93 12.74 -3.96
N ILE A 159 -4.39 13.62 -4.79
CA ILE A 159 -5.05 14.86 -5.21
C ILE A 159 -6.32 14.56 -6.01
N GLN A 160 -6.29 13.57 -6.91
CA GLN A 160 -7.47 13.12 -7.67
C GLN A 160 -8.55 12.53 -6.76
N LEU A 161 -8.15 11.73 -5.77
CA LEU A 161 -9.07 11.10 -4.80
C LEU A 161 -9.82 12.12 -3.95
N LEU A 162 -9.24 13.28 -3.66
CA LEU A 162 -9.97 14.37 -2.97
C LEU A 162 -11.19 14.84 -3.76
N ASP A 163 -11.17 14.70 -5.09
CA ASP A 163 -12.27 15.07 -5.96
C ASP A 163 -13.25 13.92 -6.24
N GLU A 164 -12.69 12.76 -6.56
CA GLU A 164 -13.42 11.62 -7.13
C GLU A 164 -13.96 10.66 -6.06
N ASP A 165 -13.25 10.48 -4.94
CA ASP A 165 -13.66 9.56 -3.89
C ASP A 165 -14.64 10.26 -2.93
N SER A 166 -15.75 9.59 -2.61
CA SER A 166 -16.76 10.13 -1.70
C SER A 166 -16.41 9.90 -0.22
N LYS A 167 -15.59 8.89 0.09
CA LYS A 167 -15.30 8.47 1.46
C LYS A 167 -14.18 9.33 2.08
N LEU A 168 -13.16 9.67 1.31
CA LEU A 168 -12.03 10.49 1.77
C LEU A 168 -12.49 11.89 2.23
N PRO A 169 -13.19 12.71 1.42
CA PRO A 169 -13.73 13.99 1.88
C PRO A 169 -14.71 13.83 3.05
N SER A 170 -15.51 12.77 3.09
CA SER A 170 -16.41 12.50 4.22
C SER A 170 -15.64 12.30 5.53
N LYS A 171 -14.48 11.64 5.51
CA LYS A 171 -13.62 11.53 6.70
C LYS A 171 -13.03 12.87 7.12
N LEU A 172 -12.77 13.75 6.17
CA LEU A 172 -12.23 15.09 6.43
C LEU A 172 -13.26 16.04 7.05
N GLN A 173 -14.51 15.61 7.33
CA GLN A 173 -15.43 16.41 8.15
C GLN A 173 -14.98 16.48 9.62
N PHE A 174 -14.17 15.52 10.09
CA PHE A 174 -13.66 15.46 11.44
C PHE A 174 -12.32 16.19 11.57
N ASP A 175 -12.20 17.05 12.58
CA ASP A 175 -10.98 17.86 12.83
C ASP A 175 -9.73 17.00 13.07
N SER A 176 -9.86 15.86 13.75
CA SER A 176 -8.76 14.90 13.96
C SER A 176 -8.22 14.36 12.63
N CYS A 177 -9.11 13.91 11.73
CA CYS A 177 -8.75 13.44 10.40
C CYS A 177 -8.09 14.55 9.57
N GLN A 178 -8.58 15.79 9.64
CA GLN A 178 -8.00 16.93 8.93
C GLN A 178 -6.56 17.24 9.39
N LYS A 179 -6.31 17.20 10.70
CA LYS A 179 -4.96 17.37 11.26
C LYS A 179 -4.02 16.26 10.80
N GLN A 180 -4.46 15.00 10.86
CA GLN A 180 -3.68 13.86 10.39
C GLN A 180 -3.41 13.92 8.88
N PHE A 181 -4.40 14.35 8.09
CA PHE A 181 -4.25 14.52 6.64
C PHE A 181 -3.19 15.57 6.29
N LYS A 182 -3.22 16.74 6.95
CA LYS A 182 -2.19 17.78 6.75
C LYS A 182 -0.80 17.34 7.21
N TYR A 183 -0.73 16.58 8.31
CA TYR A 183 0.52 15.97 8.77
C TYR A 183 1.08 15.00 7.71
N MET A 184 0.24 14.09 7.20
CA MET A 184 0.60 13.15 6.13
C MET A 184 1.10 13.87 4.88
N ILE A 185 0.40 14.92 4.43
CA ILE A 185 0.83 15.74 3.29
C ILE A 185 2.20 16.39 3.56
N SER A 186 2.45 16.84 4.78
CA SER A 186 3.73 17.44 5.16
C SER A 186 4.87 16.43 5.12
N ASN A 187 4.61 15.16 5.43
CA ASN A 187 5.59 14.08 5.37
C ASN A 187 5.97 13.69 3.93
N ILE A 188 5.02 13.66 3.00
CA ILE A 188 5.30 13.32 1.59
C ILE A 188 5.90 14.49 0.80
N TYR A 189 5.60 15.73 1.19
CA TYR A 189 5.97 16.93 0.44
C TYR A 189 7.46 17.04 0.06
N PRO A 190 8.44 16.72 0.94
CA PRO A 190 9.85 16.81 0.60
C PRO A 190 10.30 15.90 -0.55
N LYS A 191 9.56 14.80 -0.81
CA LYS A 191 9.88 13.83 -1.87
C LYS A 191 9.27 14.18 -3.22
N ILE A 192 8.26 15.05 -3.23
CA ILE A 192 7.63 15.50 -4.45
C ILE A 192 8.59 16.42 -5.19
N THR A 193 8.73 16.22 -6.48
CA THR A 193 9.63 17.03 -7.34
C THR A 193 8.84 17.82 -8.38
N GLU A 194 7.66 17.34 -8.76
CA GLU A 194 6.82 17.98 -9.76
C GLU A 194 6.16 19.25 -9.22
N LYS A 195 6.40 20.38 -9.90
CA LYS A 195 5.93 21.70 -9.47
C LYS A 195 4.41 21.78 -9.35
N LEU A 196 3.68 21.25 -10.33
CA LEU A 196 2.21 21.27 -10.32
C LEU A 196 1.64 20.53 -9.11
N ILE A 197 2.24 19.40 -8.74
CA ILE A 197 1.85 18.63 -7.56
C ILE A 197 2.19 19.44 -6.29
N LYS A 198 3.38 20.04 -6.19
CA LYS A 198 3.72 20.89 -5.04
C LYS A 198 2.75 22.04 -4.86
N ASP A 199 2.44 22.76 -5.93
CA ASP A 199 1.51 23.90 -5.90
C ASP A 199 0.11 23.45 -5.42
N MET A 200 -0.32 22.24 -5.77
CA MET A 200 -1.56 21.63 -5.26
C MET A 200 -1.47 21.25 -3.78
N LEU A 201 -0.38 20.59 -3.35
CA LEU A 201 -0.18 20.22 -1.96
C LEU A 201 -0.08 21.45 -1.05
N ASP A 202 0.57 22.53 -1.52
CA ASP A 202 0.66 23.78 -0.79
C ASP A 202 -0.70 24.45 -0.65
N PHE A 203 -1.51 24.47 -1.71
CA PHE A 203 -2.91 24.90 -1.65
C PHE A 203 -3.70 24.10 -0.60
N ILE A 204 -3.59 22.77 -0.61
CA ILE A 204 -4.30 21.90 0.35
C ILE A 204 -3.83 22.15 1.79
N LYS A 205 -2.53 22.36 2.03
CA LYS A 205 -1.98 22.66 3.37
C LYS A 205 -2.55 23.94 3.96
N VAL A 206 -2.69 24.99 3.16
CA VAL A 206 -3.23 26.29 3.63
C VAL A 206 -4.76 26.35 3.60
N PHE A 207 -5.42 25.39 2.95
CA PHE A 207 -6.87 25.31 2.91
C PHE A 207 -7.45 25.26 4.34
N PRO A 208 -8.56 25.97 4.64
CA PRO A 208 -9.10 26.02 6.00
C PRO A 208 -9.35 24.63 6.59
N ALA A 209 -8.75 24.37 7.75
CA ALA A 209 -8.75 23.07 8.43
C ALA A 209 -10.11 22.69 9.04
N ASN A 210 -11.14 23.50 8.86
CA ASN A 210 -12.52 23.21 9.22
C ASN A 210 -13.40 23.00 7.98
N ARG A 211 -12.82 22.97 6.78
CA ARG A 211 -13.55 22.89 5.51
C ARG A 211 -12.95 21.90 4.50
N LEU A 212 -11.93 21.11 4.86
CA LEU A 212 -11.28 20.20 3.89
C LEU A 212 -12.25 19.15 3.32
N ASP A 213 -13.32 18.80 4.03
CA ASP A 213 -14.43 17.98 3.54
C ASP A 213 -15.11 18.57 2.29
N SER A 214 -15.07 19.89 2.15
CA SER A 214 -15.68 20.64 1.06
C SER A 214 -14.69 21.06 -0.04
N ILE A 215 -13.42 20.66 0.04
CA ILE A 215 -12.36 21.09 -0.90
C ILE A 215 -12.71 20.79 -2.37
N ARG A 216 -13.38 19.67 -2.64
CA ARG A 216 -13.86 19.31 -3.99
C ARG A 216 -14.88 20.28 -4.58
N LYS A 217 -15.53 21.11 -3.76
CA LYS A 217 -16.48 22.16 -4.21
C LYS A 217 -15.76 23.48 -4.45
N ASP A 218 -14.51 23.61 -4.04
CA ASP A 218 -13.73 24.83 -4.19
C ASP A 218 -13.36 25.04 -5.66
N ARG A 219 -13.61 26.27 -6.14
CA ARG A 219 -13.39 26.63 -7.55
C ARG A 219 -11.91 26.62 -7.91
N GLU A 220 -11.05 27.13 -7.03
CA GLU A 220 -9.62 27.21 -7.28
C GLU A 220 -8.99 25.81 -7.28
N PHE A 221 -9.41 24.96 -6.34
CA PHE A 221 -9.02 23.54 -6.32
C PHE A 221 -9.35 22.86 -7.65
N LYS A 222 -10.59 23.00 -8.13
CA LYS A 222 -11.05 22.41 -9.40
C LYS A 222 -10.28 22.93 -10.61
N GLN A 223 -9.97 24.24 -10.64
CA GLN A 223 -9.18 24.84 -11.71
C GLN A 223 -7.76 24.27 -11.73
N ARG A 224 -7.08 24.22 -10.58
CA ARG A 224 -5.72 23.68 -10.48
C ARG A 224 -5.69 22.17 -10.78
N LEU A 225 -6.69 21.41 -10.34
CA LEU A 225 -6.83 19.98 -10.63
C LEU A 225 -6.96 19.71 -12.14
N ALA A 226 -7.66 20.57 -12.89
CA ALA A 226 -7.79 20.43 -14.34
C ALA A 226 -6.44 20.51 -15.08
N HIS A 227 -5.47 21.25 -14.53
CA HIS A 227 -4.10 21.32 -15.05
C HIS A 227 -3.20 20.15 -14.64
N LEU A 228 -3.65 19.31 -13.70
CA LEU A 228 -2.93 18.13 -13.21
C LEU A 228 -3.36 16.84 -13.91
N LYS A 229 -4.55 16.82 -14.54
CA LYS A 229 -5.00 15.69 -15.35
C LYS A 229 -4.07 15.53 -16.57
N PRO A 230 -3.65 14.30 -16.89
CA PRO A 230 -2.74 14.05 -18.01
C PRO A 230 -3.31 14.48 -19.36
#